data_AF-A0A3D1B8N7-F1
#
_entry.id   AF-A0A3D1B8N7-F1
#
_cell.length_a   1.000
_cell.length_b   1.000
_cell.length_c   1.000
_cell.angle_alpha   90.00
_cell.angle_beta   90.00
_cell.angle_gamma   90.00
#
_symmetry.space_group_name_H-M   'P 1'
#
loop_
_entity.id
_entity.type
_entity.pdbx_description
1 polymer ?
#
loop_
_entity_poly.entity_id
_entity_poly.type
_entity_poly.pdbx_seq_one_letter_code
_entity_poly.pdbx_strand_id
1 'polypeptide(L)' 'MDTKLLDILACPLCKGPLKLADDKSELICKADGMAFPVR' A
#
# COMPACT_ATOMS: atom_id res chain seq x y z
N MET A 1 8.30 -7.10 -22.81
CA MET A 1 7.98 -7.79 -21.54
C MET A 1 7.75 -6.71 -20.51
N ASP A 2 6.49 -6.54 -20.13
CA ASP A 2 5.88 -5.36 -19.54
C ASP A 2 6.47 -4.89 -18.20
N THR A 3 7.03 -3.68 -18.19
CA THR A 3 7.43 -2.93 -16.98
C THR A 3 6.24 -2.34 -16.21
N LYS A 4 4.99 -2.67 -16.57
CA LYS A 4 3.76 -2.16 -15.96
C LYS A 4 3.22 -3.00 -14.79
N LEU A 5 3.93 -4.05 -14.39
CA LEU A 5 3.54 -4.95 -13.30
C LEU A 5 4.17 -4.60 -11.94
N LEU A 6 4.78 -3.42 -11.76
CA LEU A 6 5.40 -3.00 -10.49
C LEU A 6 4.84 -1.69 -9.91
N ASP A 7 3.66 -1.27 -10.39
CA ASP A 7 2.85 -0.18 -9.78
C ASP A 7 2.01 -0.64 -8.55
N ILE A 8 2.27 -1.83 -7.99
CA ILE A 8 1.27 -2.67 -7.29
C ILE A 8 1.29 -2.57 -5.75
N LEU A 9 1.42 -1.39 -5.16
CA LEU A 9 1.09 -1.21 -3.72
C LEU A 9 0.27 0.06 -3.51
N ALA A 10 -0.92 0.05 -4.11
CA ALA A 10 -1.96 1.03 -3.88
C ALA A 10 -3.02 0.44 -2.95
N CYS A 11 -3.72 1.29 -2.22
CA CYS A 11 -4.87 0.85 -1.43
C CYS A 11 -5.93 0.21 -2.35
N PRO A 12 -6.45 -0.99 -2.05
CA PRO A 12 -7.45 -1.63 -2.90
C PRO A 12 -8.78 -0.87 -2.95
N LEU A 13 -9.06 0.03 -2.00
CA LEU A 13 -10.28 0.84 -1.97
C LEU A 13 -10.11 2.15 -2.74
N CYS A 14 -9.24 3.05 -2.25
CA CYS A 14 -9.08 4.37 -2.85
C CYS A 14 -8.08 4.43 -4.01
N LYS A 15 -7.32 3.36 -4.27
CA LYS A 15 -6.18 3.33 -5.21
C LYS A 15 -5.09 4.37 -4.90
N GLY A 16 -5.14 4.96 -3.71
CA GLY A 16 -4.17 5.94 -3.23
C GLY A 16 -2.89 5.27 -2.73
N PRO A 17 -1.85 6.08 -2.46
CA PRO A 17 -0.58 5.57 -1.96
C PRO A 17 -0.72 5.00 -0.55
N LEU A 18 0.01 3.92 -0.29
CA LEU A 18 0.17 3.35 1.04
C LEU A 18 1.49 3.84 1.66
N LYS A 19 1.48 4.16 2.95
CA LYS A 19 2.68 4.54 3.71
C LYS A 19 3.12 3.36 4.57
N LEU A 20 4.37 2.93 4.44
CA LEU A 20 4.93 1.92 5.35
C LEU A 20 5.02 2.47 6.78
N ALA A 21 4.58 1.68 7.75
CA ALA A 21 4.74 1.95 9.18
C ALA A 21 6.23 1.93 9.56
N ASP A 22 6.59 2.62 10.65
CA ASP A 22 8.00 2.76 11.06
C ASP A 22 8.65 1.42 11.41
N ASP A 23 7.85 0.47 11.91
CA ASP A 23 8.25 -0.91 12.19
C ASP A 23 8.30 -1.82 10.94
N LYS A 24 7.92 -1.29 9.77
CA LYS A 24 7.82 -2.00 8.49
C LYS A 24 6.91 -3.24 8.49
N SER A 25 6.02 -3.34 9.47
CA SER A 25 5.09 -4.46 9.60
C SER A 25 3.78 -4.23 8.83
N GLU A 26 3.45 -2.97 8.55
CA GLU A 26 2.15 -2.58 7.99
C GLU A 26 2.26 -1.46 6.95
N LEU A 27 1.32 -1.46 6.01
CA LEU A 27 1.08 -0.43 5.00
C LEU A 27 -0.19 0.34 5.36
N ILE A 28 -0.03 1.61 5.72
CA ILE A 28 -1.08 2.49 6.21
C ILE A 28 -1.65 3.31 5.05
N CYS A 29 -2.97 3.22 4.83
CA CYS A 29 -3.72 4.13 3.99
C CYS A 29 -4.31 5.26 4.83
N LYS A 30 -3.84 6.50 4.64
CA LYS A 30 -4.37 7.67 5.37
C LYS A 30 -5.76 8.11 4.89
N ALA A 31 -6.09 7.88 3.63
CA ALA A 31 -7.38 8.29 3.06
C ALA A 31 -8.54 7.47 3.64
N ASP A 32 -8.34 6.15 3.74
CA ASP A 32 -9.34 5.21 4.23
C ASP A 32 -9.19 4.91 5.73
N GLY A 33 -8.09 5.31 6.37
CA GLY A 33 -7.82 5.05 7.78
C GLY A 33 -7.55 3.57 8.08
N MET A 34 -7.01 2.82 7.11
CA MET A 34 -6.77 1.38 7.20
C MET A 34 -5.28 1.05 7.25
N ALA A 35 -4.93 -0.11 7.80
CA ALA A 35 -3.58 -0.66 7.79
C ALA A 35 -3.61 -2.09 7.21
N PHE A 36 -2.65 -2.40 6.34
CA PHE A 36 -2.52 -3.70 5.68
C PHE A 36 -1.21 -4.37 6.14
N PRO A 37 -1.23 -5.59 6.67
CA PRO A 37 -0.01 -6.26 7.13
C PRO A 37 0.89 -6.65 5.94
N VAL A 38 2.21 -6.51 6.11
CA VAL A 38 3.23 -6.97 5.17
C VAL A 38 3.63 -8.41 5.55
N ARG A 39 3.47 -9.37 4.62
CA ARG A 39 3.82 -10.79 4.80
C ARG A 39 4.71 -11.29 3.67
#